data_AF-V9FR28-F1
#
_entry.id   AF-V9FR28-F1
#
_cell.length_a   1.000
_cell.length_b   1.000
_cell.length_c   1.000
_cell.angle_alpha   90.00
_cell.angle_beta   90.00
_cell.angle_gamma   90.00
#
_symmetry.space_group_name_H-M   'P 1'
#
loop_
_entity.id
_entity.type
_entity.pdbx_description
1 polymer ?
#
loop_
_entity_poly.entity_id
_entity_poly.type
_entity_poly.pdbx_seq_one_letter_code
_entity_poly.pdbx_strand_id
1 'polypeptide(L)'
;MASFQGIAWLLQEPKTTFYSPRYNQEPLSVRRQVLPFWIQPQIVLQLGQTEYIVLNSRPADATKRSGDAKETKKLIELTVRPLDDVRRAQLYQTAARTQVLEVFVEVEPTRERLLRCLRGEEVVDPGKKLLDDAFAALEKAQQSRDKKTSIELYKEAERGFWEAEKLLTDERSREFLRDRRADLQRTIRELEREMERALETQSVLPPPAVGSPPMVEVVTAPPPMDISARLEELRRFAAQQDNTKTQAQHENRIDLAARLAALKNEKARPALPIGDLTERLRKLRGDNGSAEAASAAGEGSLNGKSAVDCIIEQVTDEIALGIGDEEIESEGLEESDSDSKSSSSSSSSSRTDYSKRRQEKK
;
A
#
# COMPACT_ATOMS: atom_id res chain seq x y z
N MET A 1 -5.25 6.44 -7.99
CA MET A 1 -4.11 5.79 -8.68
C MET A 1 -3.74 4.52 -7.92
N ALA A 2 -3.83 3.35 -8.56
CA ALA A 2 -3.31 2.12 -7.97
C ALA A 2 -1.77 2.11 -7.99
N SER A 3 -1.18 1.99 -6.81
CA SER A 3 0.24 1.66 -6.63
C SER A 3 0.35 0.45 -5.69
N PHE A 4 1.39 -0.34 -5.90
CA PHE A 4 1.75 -1.45 -5.02
C PHE A 4 3.21 -1.30 -4.60
N GLN A 5 3.51 -1.61 -3.34
CA GLN A 5 4.87 -1.73 -2.85
C GLN A 5 4.89 -2.94 -1.90
N GLY A 6 5.92 -3.77 -2.03
CA GLY A 6 6.07 -4.98 -1.25
C GLY A 6 7.36 -5.71 -1.60
N ILE A 7 7.37 -7.01 -1.32
CA ILE A 7 8.53 -7.88 -1.48
C ILE A 7 8.17 -8.98 -2.46
N ALA A 8 9.10 -9.26 -3.38
CA ALA A 8 9.06 -10.36 -4.31
C ALA A 8 10.16 -11.36 -3.98
N TRP A 9 9.90 -12.62 -4.27
CA TRP A 9 10.88 -13.69 -4.20
C TRP A 9 11.14 -14.21 -5.62
N LEU A 10 12.42 -14.27 -6.01
CA LEU A 10 12.84 -14.82 -7.30
C LEU A 10 13.52 -16.16 -7.07
N LEU A 11 13.04 -17.20 -7.74
CA LEU A 11 13.61 -18.53 -7.64
C LEU A 11 14.99 -18.55 -8.32
N GLN A 12 16.05 -18.79 -7.54
CA GLN A 12 17.41 -18.96 -8.06
C GLN A 12 17.63 -20.43 -8.46
N GLU A 13 17.31 -21.35 -7.54
CA GLU A 13 17.51 -22.78 -7.71
C GLU A 13 16.20 -23.50 -7.33
N PRO A 14 15.66 -24.38 -8.19
CA PRO A 14 14.53 -25.23 -7.82
C PRO A 14 14.94 -26.26 -6.76
N LYS A 15 13.95 -26.93 -6.16
CA LYS A 15 14.18 -28.03 -5.24
C LYS A 15 15.01 -29.12 -5.90
N THR A 16 15.99 -29.62 -5.16
CA THR A 16 16.77 -30.81 -5.52
C THR A 16 16.49 -31.93 -4.52
N THR A 17 17.10 -33.10 -4.70
CA THR A 17 17.03 -34.20 -3.73
C THR A 17 17.60 -33.82 -2.36
N PHE A 18 18.62 -32.94 -2.33
CA PHE A 18 19.36 -32.60 -1.11
C PHE A 18 18.99 -31.22 -0.52
N TYR A 19 18.45 -30.30 -1.33
CA TYR A 19 18.19 -28.91 -0.92
C TYR A 19 16.79 -28.42 -1.27
N SER A 20 16.21 -27.61 -0.37
CA SER A 20 15.00 -26.83 -0.62
C SER A 20 15.25 -25.74 -1.69
N PRO A 21 14.20 -25.27 -2.39
CA PRO A 21 14.37 -24.24 -3.42
C PRO A 21 14.93 -22.94 -2.83
N ARG A 22 15.93 -22.36 -3.49
CA ARG A 22 16.57 -21.11 -3.07
C ARG A 22 15.92 -19.90 -3.72
N TYR A 23 15.66 -18.87 -2.92
CA TYR A 23 15.01 -17.65 -3.34
C TYR A 23 15.86 -16.43 -3.02
N ASN A 24 16.01 -15.53 -3.99
CA ASN A 24 16.47 -14.17 -3.74
C ASN A 24 15.28 -13.27 -3.36
N GLN A 25 15.48 -12.32 -2.45
CA GLN A 25 14.47 -11.38 -1.98
C GLN A 25 14.71 -10.01 -2.63
N GLU A 26 13.76 -9.56 -3.44
CA GLU A 26 13.85 -8.29 -4.17
C GLU A 26 12.69 -7.35 -3.79
N PRO A 27 12.94 -6.04 -3.58
CA PRO A 27 11.88 -5.07 -3.42
C PRO A 27 11.09 -4.96 -4.72
N LEU A 28 9.76 -5.01 -4.62
CA LEU A 28 8.85 -4.92 -5.76
C LEU A 28 7.93 -3.70 -5.59
N SER A 29 7.84 -2.87 -6.64
CA SER A 29 6.81 -1.84 -6.72
C SER A 29 6.16 -1.77 -8.09
N VAL A 30 4.87 -1.44 -8.11
CA VAL A 30 4.09 -1.26 -9.34
C VAL A 30 3.52 0.15 -9.34
N ARG A 31 3.77 0.88 -10.42
CA ARG A 31 3.28 2.24 -10.63
C ARG A 31 2.70 2.40 -12.03
N ARG A 32 1.62 3.17 -12.14
CA ARG A 32 1.03 3.56 -13.43
C ARG A 32 1.64 4.88 -13.88
N GLN A 33 2.34 4.89 -15.02
CA GLN A 33 3.16 6.01 -15.47
C GLN A 33 2.92 6.29 -16.97
N VAL A 34 2.73 7.57 -17.33
CA VAL A 34 2.81 8.02 -18.72
C VAL A 34 4.30 8.12 -19.09
N LEU A 35 4.68 7.46 -20.18
CA LEU A 35 6.06 7.46 -20.68
C LEU A 35 6.17 8.45 -21.85
N PRO A 36 7.32 9.12 -22.08
CA PRO A 36 7.41 10.22 -23.06
C PRO A 36 7.01 9.86 -24.50
N PHE A 37 7.08 8.57 -24.85
CA PHE A 37 6.77 8.01 -26.16
C PHE A 37 5.34 7.46 -26.30
N TRP A 38 4.53 7.46 -25.23
CA TRP A 38 3.14 6.94 -25.27
C TRP A 38 2.15 7.87 -24.58
N ILE A 39 1.03 8.15 -25.26
CA ILE A 39 -0.08 8.96 -24.73
C ILE A 39 -0.82 8.20 -23.61
N GLN A 40 -0.93 6.87 -23.72
CA GLN A 40 -1.62 6.05 -22.73
C GLN A 40 -0.69 5.65 -21.56
N PRO A 41 -1.13 5.83 -20.30
CA PRO A 41 -0.34 5.46 -19.12
C PRO A 41 -0.16 3.94 -19.02
N GLN A 42 1.10 3.51 -18.96
CA GLN A 42 1.48 2.10 -18.85
C GLN A 42 1.71 1.69 -17.40
N ILE A 43 1.80 0.37 -17.19
CA ILE A 43 2.09 -0.22 -15.89
C ILE A 43 3.57 -0.57 -15.85
N VAL A 44 4.30 0.14 -14.99
CA VAL A 44 5.73 -0.05 -14.76
C VAL A 44 5.90 -0.83 -13.47
N LEU A 45 6.55 -1.99 -13.58
CA LEU A 45 7.02 -2.82 -12.48
C LEU A 45 8.50 -2.52 -12.25
N GLN A 46 8.85 -2.09 -11.05
CA GLN A 46 10.23 -2.04 -10.60
C GLN A 46 10.48 -3.25 -9.69
N LEU A 47 11.52 -4.02 -10.02
CA LEU A 47 11.95 -5.20 -9.29
C LEU A 47 13.45 -5.06 -9.02
N GLY A 48 13.81 -4.84 -7.76
CA GLY A 48 15.16 -4.44 -7.39
C GLY A 48 15.54 -3.11 -8.05
N GLN A 49 16.63 -3.15 -8.83
CA GLN A 49 17.13 -2.01 -9.60
C GLN A 49 16.55 -1.93 -11.03
N THR A 50 15.86 -2.96 -11.51
CA THR A 50 15.41 -3.04 -12.91
C THR A 50 13.96 -2.63 -13.07
N GLU A 51 13.68 -1.75 -14.04
CA GLU A 51 12.34 -1.33 -14.42
C GLU A 51 11.84 -2.10 -15.65
N TYR A 52 10.58 -2.52 -15.61
CA TYR A 52 9.90 -3.32 -16.62
C TYR A 52 8.54 -2.72 -16.97
N ILE A 53 8.16 -2.76 -18.24
CA ILE A 53 6.78 -2.55 -18.69
C ILE A 53 6.07 -3.90 -18.67
N VAL A 54 4.93 -3.96 -17.99
CA VAL A 54 4.10 -5.18 -17.88
C VAL A 54 3.11 -5.20 -19.03
N LEU A 55 3.11 -6.29 -19.81
CA LEU A 55 2.17 -6.51 -20.92
C LEU A 55 1.01 -7.42 -20.53
N ASN A 56 1.31 -8.45 -19.74
CA ASN A 56 0.34 -9.43 -19.25
C ASN A 56 0.79 -9.98 -17.90
N SER A 57 -0.17 -10.41 -17.07
CA SER A 57 0.07 -10.98 -15.75
C SER A 57 -0.94 -12.08 -15.46
N ARG A 58 -0.47 -13.29 -15.15
CA ARG A 58 -1.34 -14.43 -14.81
C ARG A 58 -0.90 -15.16 -13.53
N PRO A 59 -1.85 -15.71 -12.76
CA PRO A 59 -1.51 -16.65 -11.69
C PRO A 59 -0.93 -17.94 -12.30
N ALA A 60 0.21 -18.40 -11.79
CA ALA A 60 0.82 -19.69 -12.16
C ALA A 60 1.05 -20.57 -10.91
N ASP A 61 1.37 -21.84 -11.12
CA ASP A 61 1.49 -22.83 -10.04
C ASP A 61 2.92 -22.84 -9.45
N ALA A 62 3.03 -22.43 -8.19
CA ALA A 62 4.31 -22.34 -7.50
C ALA A 62 4.94 -23.72 -7.26
N THR A 63 4.12 -24.74 -6.93
CA THR A 63 4.61 -26.09 -6.59
C THR A 63 5.27 -26.76 -7.80
N LYS A 64 4.63 -26.64 -8.98
CA LYS A 64 5.18 -27.13 -10.24
C LYS A 64 6.49 -26.45 -10.62
N ARG A 65 6.65 -25.16 -10.30
CA ARG A 65 7.82 -24.38 -10.72
C ARG A 65 9.00 -24.47 -9.76
N SER A 66 8.75 -24.54 -8.45
CA SER A 66 9.80 -24.75 -7.46
C SER A 66 10.18 -26.23 -7.29
N GLY A 67 9.33 -27.16 -7.74
CA GLY A 67 9.50 -28.59 -7.52
C GLY A 67 9.14 -29.05 -6.10
N ASP A 68 8.67 -28.15 -5.22
CA ASP A 68 8.27 -28.50 -3.87
C ASP A 68 6.74 -28.57 -3.71
N ALA A 69 6.24 -29.76 -3.38
CA ALA A 69 4.84 -29.95 -2.98
C ALA A 69 4.48 -29.21 -1.68
N LYS A 70 5.48 -28.80 -0.88
CA LYS A 70 5.29 -27.98 0.35
C LYS A 70 5.47 -26.48 0.11
N GLU A 71 5.54 -26.01 -1.14
CA GLU A 71 5.74 -24.58 -1.42
C GLU A 71 4.58 -23.71 -0.87
N THR A 72 4.93 -22.78 0.00
CA THR A 72 3.97 -21.86 0.62
C THR A 72 3.73 -20.62 -0.25
N LYS A 73 4.78 -20.15 -0.95
CA LYS A 73 4.71 -18.96 -1.80
C LYS A 73 3.82 -19.21 -3.02
N LYS A 74 3.32 -18.12 -3.59
CA LYS A 74 2.36 -18.09 -4.69
C LYS A 74 3.00 -17.43 -5.90
N LEU A 75 2.97 -18.11 -7.04
CA LEU A 75 3.66 -17.69 -8.26
C LEU A 75 2.77 -16.82 -9.14
N ILE A 76 3.36 -15.76 -9.67
CA ILE A 76 2.80 -14.90 -10.72
C ILE A 76 3.76 -14.97 -11.91
N GLU A 77 3.21 -15.24 -13.09
CA GLU A 77 3.94 -15.20 -14.35
C GLU A 77 3.58 -13.89 -15.08
N LEU A 78 4.61 -13.15 -15.47
CA LEU A 78 4.50 -11.82 -16.07
C LEU A 78 5.15 -11.82 -17.45
N THR A 79 4.42 -11.38 -18.47
CA THR A 79 5.02 -11.04 -19.77
C THR A 79 5.46 -9.59 -19.71
N VAL A 80 6.77 -9.35 -19.78
CA VAL A 80 7.36 -8.02 -19.55
C VAL A 80 8.35 -7.61 -20.63
N ARG A 81 8.65 -6.31 -20.71
CA ARG A 81 9.75 -5.75 -21.50
C ARG A 81 10.63 -4.87 -20.59
N PRO A 82 11.96 -5.03 -20.56
CA PRO A 82 12.83 -4.12 -19.82
C PRO A 82 12.65 -2.69 -20.32
N LEU A 83 12.48 -1.72 -19.41
CA LEU A 83 12.15 -0.35 -19.80
C LEU A 83 13.29 0.32 -20.57
N ASP A 84 14.55 0.04 -20.23
CA ASP A 84 15.71 0.51 -20.99
C ASP A 84 15.78 -0.09 -22.39
N ASP A 85 15.36 -1.34 -22.55
CA ASP A 85 15.27 -1.95 -23.87
C ASP A 85 14.16 -1.31 -24.72
N VAL A 86 13.00 -1.01 -24.11
CA VAL A 86 11.94 -0.23 -24.78
C VAL A 86 12.42 1.17 -25.14
N ARG A 87 13.16 1.87 -24.27
CA ARG A 87 13.76 3.18 -24.58
C ARG A 87 14.71 3.10 -25.77
N ARG A 88 15.61 2.11 -25.82
CA ARG A 88 16.51 1.86 -26.96
C ARG A 88 15.75 1.51 -28.23
N ALA A 89 14.76 0.63 -28.14
CA ALA A 89 13.94 0.20 -29.26
C ALA A 89 13.15 1.36 -29.88
N GLN A 90 12.61 2.27 -29.08
CA GLN A 90 11.98 3.50 -29.58
C GLN A 90 13.00 4.46 -30.22
N LEU A 91 14.17 4.62 -29.61
CA LEU A 91 15.23 5.50 -30.13
C LEU A 91 15.77 5.05 -31.50
N TYR A 92 16.00 3.74 -31.66
CA TYR A 92 16.58 3.14 -32.87
C TYR A 92 15.54 2.51 -33.82
N GLN A 93 14.24 2.66 -33.52
CA GLN A 93 13.12 2.10 -34.29
C GLN A 93 13.18 0.57 -34.49
N THR A 94 13.65 -0.15 -33.46
CA THR A 94 13.75 -1.62 -33.46
C THR A 94 12.65 -2.27 -32.61
N ALA A 95 12.57 -3.60 -32.64
CA ALA A 95 11.64 -4.36 -31.78
C ALA A 95 12.20 -4.50 -30.36
N ALA A 96 11.40 -4.13 -29.35
CA ALA A 96 11.76 -4.32 -27.94
C ALA A 96 11.63 -5.80 -27.52
N ARG A 97 12.66 -6.33 -26.85
CA ARG A 97 12.71 -7.70 -26.34
C ARG A 97 11.58 -7.91 -25.33
N THR A 98 10.82 -8.97 -25.55
CA THR A 98 9.79 -9.45 -24.63
C THR A 98 10.31 -10.68 -23.92
N GLN A 99 10.10 -10.77 -22.60
CA GLN A 99 10.54 -11.90 -21.78
C GLN A 99 9.46 -12.28 -20.77
N VAL A 100 9.50 -13.52 -20.31
CA VAL A 100 8.66 -14.02 -19.20
C VAL A 100 9.46 -13.85 -17.90
N LEU A 101 8.80 -13.33 -16.88
CA LEU A 101 9.35 -13.10 -15.55
C LEU A 101 8.46 -13.82 -14.52
N GLU A 102 9.08 -14.66 -13.71
CA GLU A 102 8.42 -15.47 -12.69
C GLU A 102 8.67 -14.86 -11.30
N VAL A 103 7.60 -14.48 -10.61
CA VAL A 103 7.65 -13.74 -9.35
C VAL A 103 6.85 -14.46 -8.28
N PHE A 104 7.48 -14.82 -7.17
CA PHE A 104 6.83 -15.47 -6.03
C PHE A 104 6.47 -14.44 -4.95
N VAL A 105 5.30 -14.61 -4.33
CA VAL A 105 4.74 -13.75 -3.29
C VAL A 105 4.29 -14.63 -2.11
N GLU A 106 4.47 -14.21 -0.87
CA GLU A 106 4.23 -15.08 0.30
C GLU A 106 2.76 -15.51 0.49
N VAL A 107 1.80 -14.62 0.21
CA VAL A 107 0.39 -14.82 0.59
C VAL A 107 -0.55 -14.54 -0.57
N GLU A 108 -1.62 -15.32 -0.68
CA GLU A 108 -2.61 -15.23 -1.76
C GLU A 108 -3.30 -13.85 -1.88
N PRO A 109 -3.74 -13.18 -0.79
CA PRO A 109 -4.33 -11.84 -0.89
C PRO A 109 -3.34 -10.78 -1.42
N THR A 110 -2.04 -10.96 -1.13
CA THR A 110 -0.98 -10.10 -1.65
C THR A 110 -0.79 -10.33 -3.15
N ARG A 111 -0.85 -11.59 -3.60
CA ARG A 111 -0.85 -11.97 -5.03
C ARG A 111 -2.05 -11.43 -5.78
N GLU A 112 -3.27 -11.56 -5.24
CA GLU A 112 -4.48 -10.99 -5.84
C GLU A 112 -4.41 -9.46 -5.94
N ARG A 113 -3.97 -8.78 -4.87
CA ARG A 113 -3.78 -7.32 -4.85
C ARG A 113 -2.74 -6.89 -5.88
N LEU A 114 -1.63 -7.60 -6.00
CA LEU A 114 -0.58 -7.33 -6.98
C LEU A 114 -1.12 -7.54 -8.41
N LEU A 115 -1.79 -8.66 -8.69
CA LEU A 115 -2.43 -8.95 -9.98
C LEU A 115 -3.46 -7.87 -10.37
N ARG A 116 -4.25 -7.37 -9.43
CA ARG A 116 -5.19 -6.24 -9.64
C ARG A 116 -4.45 -4.98 -10.08
N CYS A 117 -3.41 -4.58 -9.35
CA CYS A 117 -2.56 -3.45 -9.71
C CYS A 117 -1.86 -3.62 -11.07
N LEU A 118 -1.43 -4.84 -11.40
CA LEU A 118 -0.76 -5.19 -12.67
C LEU A 118 -1.71 -5.21 -13.88
N ARG A 119 -3.01 -5.41 -13.67
CA ARG A 119 -4.05 -5.21 -14.72
C ARG A 119 -4.51 -3.77 -14.84
N GLY A 120 -4.07 -2.88 -13.95
CA GLY A 120 -4.51 -1.48 -13.91
C GLY A 120 -5.94 -1.31 -13.41
N GLU A 121 -6.54 -2.36 -12.86
CA GLU A 121 -7.78 -2.26 -12.08
C GLU A 121 -7.51 -1.34 -10.90
N GLU A 122 -8.19 -0.19 -10.88
CA GLU A 122 -7.98 0.76 -9.81
C GLU A 122 -8.48 0.18 -8.50
N VAL A 123 -7.62 0.19 -7.47
CA VAL A 123 -7.98 -0.11 -6.09
C VAL A 123 -8.85 1.03 -5.58
N VAL A 124 -10.11 1.04 -6.01
CA VAL A 124 -11.17 1.79 -5.37
C VAL A 124 -11.80 0.83 -4.39
N ASP A 125 -11.35 0.91 -3.14
CA ASP A 125 -11.93 0.12 -2.05
C ASP A 125 -13.45 0.33 -2.08
N PRO A 126 -14.27 -0.73 -2.09
CA PRO A 126 -15.72 -0.60 -2.25
C PRO A 126 -16.32 0.27 -1.14
N GLY A 127 -15.79 0.19 0.08
CA GLY A 127 -16.14 1.08 1.18
C GLY A 127 -15.79 2.54 0.92
N LYS A 128 -14.67 2.84 0.24
CA LYS A 128 -14.33 4.21 -0.14
C LYS A 128 -15.29 4.76 -1.19
N LYS A 129 -15.62 3.96 -2.21
CA LYS A 129 -16.67 4.30 -3.20
C LYS A 129 -17.99 4.67 -2.52
N LEU A 130 -18.48 3.79 -1.64
CA LEU A 130 -19.72 4.01 -0.90
C LEU A 130 -19.67 5.25 0.01
N LEU A 131 -18.51 5.56 0.60
CA LEU A 131 -18.33 6.81 1.36
C LEU A 131 -18.33 8.04 0.46
N ASP A 132 -17.55 8.03 -0.63
CA ASP A 132 -17.47 9.15 -1.58
C ASP A 132 -18.87 9.44 -2.18
N ASP A 133 -19.64 8.38 -2.53
CA ASP A 133 -21.02 8.47 -3.00
C ASP A 133 -21.99 8.99 -1.89
N ALA A 134 -21.84 8.53 -0.64
CA ALA A 134 -22.66 8.99 0.48
C ALA A 134 -22.40 10.47 0.85
N PHE A 135 -21.14 10.91 0.79
CA PHE A 135 -20.79 12.32 0.96
C PHE A 135 -21.32 13.18 -0.20
N ALA A 136 -21.24 12.70 -1.45
CA ALA A 136 -21.82 13.39 -2.59
C ALA A 136 -23.36 13.50 -2.51
N ALA A 137 -24.06 12.47 -2.02
CA ALA A 137 -25.49 12.51 -1.75
C ALA A 137 -25.83 13.53 -0.64
N LEU A 138 -25.04 13.57 0.44
CA LEU A 138 -25.18 14.51 1.55
C LEU A 138 -24.97 15.97 1.11
N GLU A 139 -23.95 16.23 0.28
CA GLU A 139 -23.70 17.56 -0.27
C GLU A 139 -24.86 18.03 -1.18
N LYS A 140 -25.37 17.14 -2.05
CA LYS A 140 -26.58 17.42 -2.85
C LYS A 140 -27.80 17.68 -1.97
N ALA A 141 -27.99 16.94 -0.88
CA ALA A 141 -29.09 17.15 0.06
C ALA A 141 -29.04 18.55 0.69
N GLN A 142 -27.84 19.04 1.04
CA GLN A 142 -27.62 20.39 1.58
C GLN A 142 -27.82 21.51 0.55
N GLN A 143 -27.49 21.26 -0.73
CA GLN A 143 -27.69 22.22 -1.82
C GLN A 143 -29.12 22.22 -2.38
N SER A 144 -29.90 21.17 -2.15
CA SER A 144 -31.28 21.05 -2.61
C SER A 144 -32.21 22.06 -1.94
N ARG A 145 -33.09 22.69 -2.74
CA ARG A 145 -34.08 23.68 -2.25
C ARG A 145 -35.45 23.08 -1.94
N ASP A 146 -35.75 21.91 -2.49
CA ASP A 146 -37.00 21.19 -2.20
C ASP A 146 -36.78 20.19 -1.07
N LYS A 147 -37.53 20.38 0.02
CA LYS A 147 -37.48 19.53 1.23
C LYS A 147 -37.75 18.05 0.91
N LYS A 148 -38.58 17.73 -0.08
CA LYS A 148 -38.85 16.32 -0.48
C LYS A 148 -37.59 15.65 -1.02
N THR A 149 -36.97 16.27 -2.04
CA THR A 149 -35.71 15.79 -2.61
C THR A 149 -34.57 15.76 -1.57
N SER A 150 -34.54 16.75 -0.65
CA SER A 150 -33.56 16.79 0.44
C SER A 150 -33.68 15.58 1.38
N ILE A 151 -34.91 15.22 1.79
CA ILE A 151 -35.18 14.06 2.64
C ILE A 151 -34.76 12.75 1.94
N GLU A 152 -35.02 12.61 0.64
CA GLU A 152 -34.62 11.42 -0.14
C GLU A 152 -33.10 11.30 -0.24
N LEU A 153 -32.40 12.40 -0.55
CA LEU A 153 -30.94 12.44 -0.62
C LEU A 153 -30.26 12.20 0.74
N TYR A 154 -30.84 12.69 1.85
CA TYR A 154 -30.36 12.34 3.19
C TYR A 154 -30.56 10.86 3.53
N LYS A 155 -31.66 10.24 3.08
CA LYS A 155 -31.90 8.79 3.23
C LYS A 155 -30.93 7.98 2.36
N GLU A 156 -30.57 8.46 1.17
CA GLU A 156 -29.51 7.87 0.34
C GLU A 156 -28.14 7.91 1.03
N ALA A 157 -27.76 9.08 1.57
CA ALA A 157 -26.53 9.22 2.33
C ALA A 157 -26.49 8.28 3.55
N GLU A 158 -27.59 8.18 4.32
CA GLU A 158 -27.65 7.27 5.49
C GLU A 158 -27.44 5.80 5.11
N ARG A 159 -28.03 5.35 3.98
CA ARG A 159 -27.82 3.99 3.45
C ARG A 159 -26.35 3.77 3.06
N GLY A 160 -25.75 4.71 2.33
CA GLY A 160 -24.34 4.62 1.93
C GLY A 160 -23.38 4.55 3.13
N PHE A 161 -23.62 5.35 4.17
CA PHE A 161 -22.84 5.26 5.43
C PHE A 161 -23.03 3.93 6.17
N TRP A 162 -24.24 3.33 6.16
CA TRP A 162 -24.48 2.01 6.76
C TRP A 162 -23.77 0.87 6.01
N GLU A 163 -23.75 0.93 4.68
CA GLU A 163 -23.05 -0.06 3.86
C GLU A 163 -21.53 0.07 4.01
N ALA A 164 -21.01 1.30 4.06
CA ALA A 164 -19.61 1.56 4.37
C ALA A 164 -19.18 1.08 5.78
N GLU A 165 -20.03 1.25 6.81
CA GLU A 165 -19.77 0.80 8.19
C GLU A 165 -19.44 -0.71 8.26
N LYS A 166 -20.05 -1.53 7.39
CA LYS A 166 -19.80 -2.98 7.33
C LYS A 166 -18.42 -3.33 6.77
N LEU A 167 -17.88 -2.49 5.89
CA LEU A 167 -16.63 -2.73 5.17
C LEU A 167 -15.40 -2.15 5.90
N LEU A 168 -15.61 -1.33 6.92
CA LEU A 168 -14.55 -0.79 7.78
C LEU A 168 -14.10 -1.81 8.83
N THR A 169 -12.78 -1.88 9.03
CA THR A 169 -12.11 -2.73 10.03
C THR A 169 -11.73 -1.99 11.32
N ASP A 170 -11.68 -0.65 11.29
CA ASP A 170 -11.36 0.20 12.44
C ASP A 170 -12.62 0.61 13.20
N GLU A 171 -12.70 0.29 14.49
CA GLU A 171 -13.89 0.56 15.30
C GLU A 171 -14.07 2.07 15.56
N ARG A 172 -12.99 2.86 15.66
CA ARG A 172 -13.08 4.31 15.81
C ARG A 172 -13.76 4.97 14.60
N SER A 173 -13.40 4.52 13.40
CA SER A 173 -14.05 4.96 12.16
C SER A 173 -15.51 4.52 12.07
N ARG A 174 -15.87 3.36 12.67
CA ARG A 174 -17.26 2.89 12.76
C ARG A 174 -18.09 3.71 13.73
N GLU A 175 -17.58 4.01 14.91
CA GLU A 175 -18.22 4.89 15.89
C GLU A 175 -18.55 6.25 15.26
N PHE A 176 -17.59 6.86 14.56
CA PHE A 176 -17.81 8.10 13.82
C PHE A 176 -18.94 8.00 12.77
N LEU A 177 -19.02 6.89 12.03
CA LEU A 177 -20.14 6.69 11.09
C LEU A 177 -21.48 6.47 11.81
N ARG A 178 -21.51 5.78 12.96
CA ARG A 178 -22.74 5.62 13.76
C ARG A 178 -23.26 6.96 14.27
N ASP A 179 -22.38 7.79 14.82
CA ASP A 179 -22.72 9.15 15.29
C ASP A 179 -23.23 10.01 14.13
N ARG A 180 -22.53 9.97 12.98
CA ARG A 180 -22.94 10.72 11.78
C ARG A 180 -24.27 10.25 11.22
N ARG A 181 -24.58 8.95 11.27
CA ARG A 181 -25.89 8.41 10.90
C ARG A 181 -26.98 8.82 11.89
N ALA A 182 -26.68 8.87 13.19
CA ALA A 182 -27.62 9.36 14.21
C ALA A 182 -27.93 10.87 14.03
N ASP A 183 -26.94 11.68 13.62
CA ASP A 183 -27.16 13.08 13.22
C ASP A 183 -28.10 13.17 12.01
N LEU A 184 -27.84 12.38 10.96
CA LEU A 184 -28.67 12.37 9.74
C LEU A 184 -30.10 11.92 10.01
N GLN A 185 -30.31 10.92 10.85
CA GLN A 185 -31.64 10.50 11.26
C GLN A 185 -32.37 11.59 12.05
N ARG A 186 -31.66 12.42 12.84
CA ARG A 186 -32.25 13.59 13.51
C ARG A 186 -32.67 14.66 12.50
N THR A 187 -31.83 15.00 11.52
CA THR A 187 -32.18 16.00 10.50
C THR A 187 -33.31 15.54 9.57
N ILE A 188 -33.35 14.25 9.19
CA ILE A 188 -34.45 13.67 8.41
C ILE A 188 -35.79 13.85 9.14
N ARG A 189 -35.86 13.43 10.42
CA ARG A 189 -37.08 13.55 11.24
C ARG A 189 -37.52 14.99 11.47
N GLU A 190 -36.59 15.94 11.48
CA GLU A 190 -36.89 17.37 11.60
C GLU A 190 -37.49 17.93 10.33
N LEU A 191 -36.87 17.66 9.17
CA LEU A 191 -37.39 18.05 7.85
C LEU A 191 -38.74 17.41 7.54
N GLU A 192 -38.96 16.15 7.92
CA GLU A 192 -40.26 15.47 7.80
C GLU A 192 -41.34 16.20 8.63
N ARG A 193 -41.07 16.50 9.91
CA ARG A 193 -41.99 17.28 10.77
C ARG A 193 -42.23 18.70 10.27
N GLU A 194 -41.26 19.33 9.60
CA GLU A 194 -41.46 20.64 8.97
C GLU A 194 -42.32 20.56 7.71
N MET A 195 -42.15 19.52 6.92
CA MET A 195 -42.95 19.28 5.72
C MET A 195 -44.41 18.99 6.08
N GLU A 196 -44.64 18.20 7.13
CA GLU A 196 -45.97 17.89 7.66
C GLU A 196 -46.69 19.16 8.15
N ARG A 197 -46.04 19.96 9.01
CA ARG A 197 -46.55 21.27 9.44
C ARG A 197 -46.82 22.23 8.28
N ALA A 198 -45.98 22.24 7.24
CA ALA A 198 -46.20 23.07 6.06
C ALA A 198 -47.42 22.61 5.24
N LEU A 199 -47.72 21.31 5.23
CA LEU A 199 -48.90 20.73 4.59
C LEU A 199 -50.19 21.07 5.37
N GLU A 200 -50.16 20.95 6.70
CA GLU A 200 -51.25 21.33 7.60
C GLU A 200 -51.58 22.83 7.50
N THR A 201 -50.56 23.69 7.39
CA THR A 201 -50.75 25.14 7.25
C THR A 201 -51.37 25.51 5.89
N GLN A 202 -51.24 24.66 4.86
CA GLN A 202 -51.90 24.86 3.57
C GLN A 202 -53.33 24.30 3.50
N SER A 203 -53.74 23.38 4.39
CA SER A 203 -55.09 22.81 4.38
C SER A 203 -56.12 23.62 5.18
N VAL A 204 -55.68 24.54 6.06
CA VAL A 204 -56.58 25.40 6.86
C VAL A 204 -56.82 26.75 6.16
N LEU A 205 -57.68 26.74 5.15
CA LEU A 205 -58.33 27.94 4.61
C LEU A 205 -59.73 28.10 5.25
N PRO A 206 -59.96 29.09 6.13
CA PRO A 206 -61.31 29.39 6.61
C PRO A 206 -62.09 30.21 5.55
N PRO A 207 -63.38 29.93 5.32
CA PRO A 207 -64.24 30.80 4.53
C PRO A 207 -64.55 32.10 5.30
N PRO A 208 -64.85 33.23 4.62
CA PRO A 208 -65.07 34.51 5.28
C PRO A 208 -66.45 34.54 5.97
N ALA A 209 -66.45 34.63 7.30
CA ALA A 209 -67.66 34.86 8.09
C ALA A 209 -67.87 36.37 8.33
N VAL A 210 -69.05 36.87 7.92
CA VAL A 210 -69.52 38.23 8.24
C VAL A 210 -70.40 38.14 9.49
N GLY A 211 -70.05 38.83 10.58
CA GLY A 211 -70.89 38.93 11.78
C GLY A 211 -70.09 39.09 13.08
N SER A 212 -70.32 40.20 13.79
CA SER A 212 -69.58 40.63 14.99
C SER A 212 -70.13 40.00 16.30
N PRO A 213 -69.74 40.51 17.50
CA PRO A 213 -68.73 40.00 18.45
C PRO A 213 -69.44 39.41 19.72
N PRO A 214 -68.91 39.39 20.98
CA PRO A 214 -67.55 39.59 21.52
C PRO A 214 -67.07 38.50 22.53
N MET A 215 -65.79 38.48 22.91
CA MET A 215 -65.31 38.54 24.32
C MET A 215 -63.80 38.24 24.47
N VAL A 216 -63.28 38.78 25.57
CA VAL A 216 -61.91 38.79 26.12
C VAL A 216 -61.18 37.44 26.10
N GLU A 217 -59.93 37.41 25.61
CA GLU A 217 -58.84 36.72 26.32
C GLU A 217 -57.49 37.40 26.08
N VAL A 218 -56.70 37.56 27.14
CA VAL A 218 -55.36 38.17 27.10
C VAL A 218 -54.34 37.07 26.81
N VAL A 219 -53.78 37.06 25.59
CA VAL A 219 -52.55 36.32 25.30
C VAL A 219 -51.43 37.31 25.06
N THR A 220 -50.57 37.45 26.07
CA THR A 220 -49.35 38.27 26.02
C THR A 220 -48.43 37.76 24.91
N ALA A 221 -48.23 38.58 23.88
CA ALA A 221 -47.13 38.37 22.94
C ALA A 221 -45.79 38.37 23.70
N PRO A 222 -44.84 37.48 23.37
CA PRO A 222 -43.50 37.56 23.94
C PRO A 222 -42.88 38.91 23.54
N PRO A 223 -42.14 39.58 24.45
CA PRO A 223 -41.54 40.87 24.12
C PRO A 223 -40.57 40.71 22.95
N PRO A 224 -40.45 41.72 22.06
CA PRO A 224 -39.47 41.68 20.99
C PRO A 224 -38.08 41.56 21.61
N MET A 225 -37.39 40.46 21.33
CA MET A 225 -36.01 40.28 21.78
C MET A 225 -35.18 41.45 21.28
N ASP A 226 -34.58 42.19 22.21
CA ASP A 226 -33.81 43.39 21.90
C ASP A 226 -32.61 43.00 21.03
N ILE A 227 -32.67 43.40 19.75
CA ILE A 227 -31.71 43.00 18.72
C ILE A 227 -30.30 43.46 19.10
N SER A 228 -30.21 44.54 19.87
CA SER A 228 -28.96 45.07 20.44
C SER A 228 -28.28 44.05 21.37
N ALA A 229 -29.03 43.46 22.31
CA ALA A 229 -28.54 42.47 23.26
C ALA A 229 -28.07 41.19 22.54
N ARG A 230 -28.83 40.71 21.55
CA ARG A 230 -28.44 39.54 20.74
C ARG A 230 -27.19 39.79 19.89
N LEU A 231 -26.99 41.02 19.40
CA LEU A 231 -25.76 41.42 18.73
C LEU A 231 -24.56 41.48 19.68
N GLU A 232 -24.76 41.91 20.93
CA GLU A 232 -23.70 41.90 21.94
C GLU A 232 -23.34 40.47 22.38
N GLU A 233 -24.33 39.59 22.53
CA GLU A 233 -24.12 38.17 22.78
C GLU A 233 -23.37 37.48 21.63
N LEU A 234 -23.74 37.74 20.38
CA LEU A 234 -23.00 37.26 19.19
C LEU A 234 -21.55 37.76 19.16
N ARG A 235 -21.29 39.02 19.57
CA ARG A 235 -19.92 39.56 19.68
C ARG A 235 -19.12 38.87 20.79
N ARG A 236 -19.73 38.60 21.95
CA ARG A 236 -19.10 37.84 23.04
C ARG A 236 -18.81 36.39 22.62
N PHE A 237 -19.73 35.75 21.89
CA PHE A 237 -19.56 34.39 21.38
C PHE A 237 -18.44 34.31 20.33
N ALA A 238 -18.36 35.27 19.40
CA ALA A 238 -17.25 35.37 18.45
C ALA A 238 -15.90 35.52 19.17
N ALA A 239 -15.81 36.42 20.16
CA ALA A 239 -14.60 36.58 20.97
C ALA A 239 -14.22 35.31 21.76
N GLN A 240 -15.19 34.49 22.18
CA GLN A 240 -14.90 33.20 22.81
C GLN A 240 -14.37 32.17 21.80
N GLN A 241 -14.94 32.10 20.58
CA GLN A 241 -14.46 31.22 19.50
C GLN A 241 -13.03 31.57 19.06
N ASP A 242 -12.68 32.86 18.97
CA ASP A 242 -11.33 33.28 18.63
C ASP A 242 -10.33 32.94 19.75
N ASN A 243 -10.72 33.08 21.02
CA ASN A 243 -9.88 32.68 22.15
C ASN A 243 -9.64 31.17 22.21
N THR A 244 -10.67 30.32 22.03
CA THR A 244 -10.49 28.86 22.01
C THR A 244 -9.64 28.40 20.82
N LYS A 245 -9.81 29.01 19.65
CA LYS A 245 -8.98 28.73 18.47
C LYS A 245 -7.52 29.16 18.66
N THR A 246 -7.29 30.31 19.31
CA THR A 246 -5.94 30.80 19.63
C THR A 246 -5.27 29.91 20.69
N GLN A 247 -6.02 29.49 21.71
CA GLN A 247 -5.55 28.57 22.74
C GLN A 247 -5.21 27.18 22.17
N ALA A 248 -6.09 26.60 21.35
CA ALA A 248 -5.83 25.33 20.66
C ALA A 248 -4.60 25.42 19.73
N GLN A 249 -4.39 26.55 19.03
CA GLN A 249 -3.16 26.77 18.26
C GLN A 249 -1.92 26.90 19.17
N HIS A 250 -2.04 27.52 20.35
CA HIS A 250 -0.93 27.64 21.30
C HIS A 250 -0.55 26.28 21.89
N GLU A 251 -1.53 25.45 22.27
CA GLU A 251 -1.32 24.10 22.81
C GLU A 251 -0.64 23.18 21.79
N ASN A 252 -1.12 23.16 20.54
CA ASN A 252 -0.46 22.45 19.44
C ASN A 252 0.98 22.94 19.17
N ARG A 253 1.23 24.25 19.34
CA ARG A 253 2.58 24.83 19.18
C ARG A 253 3.52 24.48 20.34
N ILE A 254 2.99 24.32 21.56
CA ILE A 254 3.75 23.83 22.73
C ILE A 254 4.09 22.34 22.55
N ASP A 255 3.12 21.51 22.15
CA ASP A 255 3.34 20.07 21.91
C ASP A 255 4.38 19.84 20.80
N LEU A 256 4.28 20.57 19.68
CA LEU A 256 5.28 20.49 18.61
C LEU A 256 6.68 20.98 19.07
N ALA A 257 6.75 22.02 19.90
CA ALA A 257 8.02 22.46 20.49
C ALA A 257 8.61 21.41 21.46
N ALA A 258 7.77 20.76 22.27
CA ALA A 258 8.17 19.69 23.19
C ALA A 258 8.66 18.44 22.42
N ARG A 259 7.98 18.04 21.34
CA ARG A 259 8.41 16.94 20.47
C ARG A 259 9.73 17.24 19.75
N LEU A 260 9.93 18.49 19.29
CA LEU A 260 11.21 18.92 18.71
C LEU A 260 12.34 19.00 19.74
N ALA A 261 12.04 19.31 21.00
CA ALA A 261 13.00 19.24 22.10
C ALA A 261 13.37 17.78 22.43
N ALA A 262 12.39 16.87 22.49
CA ALA A 262 12.63 15.44 22.70
C ALA A 262 13.50 14.84 21.58
N LEU A 263 13.20 15.12 20.31
CA LEU A 263 14.01 14.70 19.15
C LEU A 263 15.44 15.27 19.16
N LYS A 264 15.65 16.49 19.69
CA LYS A 264 17.00 17.04 19.86
C LYS A 264 17.82 16.33 20.94
N ASN A 265 17.15 15.78 21.96
CA ASN A 265 17.78 15.03 23.04
C ASN A 265 18.02 13.54 22.68
N GLU A 266 17.50 13.05 21.56
CA GLU A 266 17.71 11.67 21.08
C GLU A 266 19.07 11.47 20.36
N LYS A 267 19.95 12.48 20.34
CA LYS A 267 21.32 12.31 19.86
C LYS A 267 22.20 11.60 20.89
N ALA A 268 22.77 10.48 20.46
CA ALA A 268 23.77 9.67 21.14
C ALA A 268 23.30 8.88 22.37
N ARG A 269 22.58 7.76 22.12
CA ARG A 269 22.72 6.56 22.96
C ARG A 269 24.17 6.06 22.85
N PRO A 270 24.96 5.99 23.94
CA PRO A 270 26.30 5.43 23.88
C PRO A 270 26.26 3.96 23.45
N ALA A 271 27.21 3.55 22.61
CA ALA A 271 27.34 2.14 22.23
C ALA A 271 27.66 1.28 23.46
N LEU A 272 27.01 0.12 23.56
CA LEU A 272 27.25 -0.84 24.64
C LEU A 272 28.68 -1.39 24.56
N PRO A 273 29.35 -1.62 25.70
CA PRO A 273 30.78 -1.96 25.73
C PRO A 273 31.09 -3.34 25.15
N ILE A 274 32.26 -3.44 24.53
CA ILE A 274 32.71 -4.53 23.65
C ILE A 274 32.84 -5.92 24.34
N GLY A 275 32.79 -5.98 25.68
CA GLY A 275 33.00 -7.23 26.44
C GLY A 275 31.98 -8.34 26.13
N ASP A 276 30.75 -7.99 25.75
CA ASP A 276 29.65 -8.94 25.54
C ASP A 276 29.85 -9.82 24.28
N LEU A 277 30.66 -9.38 23.32
CA LEU A 277 30.93 -10.13 22.08
C LEU A 277 31.93 -11.28 22.30
N THR A 278 32.95 -11.05 23.12
CA THR A 278 33.98 -12.05 23.46
C THR A 278 33.44 -13.24 24.24
N GLU A 279 32.49 -13.01 25.15
CA GLU A 279 31.85 -14.10 25.89
C GLU A 279 30.87 -14.90 25.04
N ARG A 280 30.13 -14.23 24.14
CA ARG A 280 29.27 -14.91 23.15
C ARG A 280 30.08 -15.76 22.18
N LEU A 281 31.24 -15.28 21.72
CA LEU A 281 32.14 -16.07 20.85
C LEU A 281 32.79 -17.24 21.60
N ARG A 282 33.08 -17.12 22.91
CA ARG A 282 33.54 -18.24 23.74
C ARG A 282 32.46 -19.31 23.88
N LYS A 283 31.21 -18.92 24.19
CA LYS A 283 30.05 -19.83 24.22
C LYS A 283 29.78 -20.51 22.88
N LEU A 284 29.90 -19.78 21.76
CA LEU A 284 29.71 -20.34 20.42
C LEU A 284 30.81 -21.33 20.02
N ARG A 285 32.02 -21.21 20.58
CA ARG A 285 33.14 -22.12 20.35
C ARG A 285 33.06 -23.43 21.16
N GLY A 286 32.07 -23.58 22.03
CA GLY A 286 31.82 -24.81 22.81
C GLY A 286 32.79 -25.05 23.98
N ASP A 287 33.66 -24.09 24.30
CA ASP A 287 34.71 -24.23 25.29
C ASP A 287 34.18 -23.93 26.71
N ASN A 288 33.39 -24.87 27.25
CA ASN A 288 32.97 -24.90 28.65
C ASN A 288 33.49 -26.18 29.31
N GLY A 289 34.51 -26.04 30.15
CA GLY A 289 34.95 -27.11 31.04
C GLY A 289 33.85 -27.55 32.01
N SER A 290 33.77 -28.86 32.20
CA SER A 290 32.85 -29.60 33.08
C SER A 290 32.52 -28.94 34.44
N ALA A 291 31.22 -28.85 34.76
CA ALA A 291 30.66 -29.22 36.08
C ALA A 291 29.11 -29.34 36.05
N GLU A 292 28.62 -30.57 36.20
CA GLU A 292 27.51 -31.00 37.10
C GLU A 292 26.10 -30.35 37.04
N ALA A 293 25.13 -31.10 36.48
CA ALA A 293 23.73 -31.34 36.92
C ALA A 293 22.91 -31.92 35.73
N ALA A 294 22.56 -33.21 35.68
CA ALA A 294 21.39 -33.84 36.32
C ALA A 294 20.04 -33.14 36.01
N SER A 295 18.95 -33.80 35.58
CA SER A 295 18.69 -35.21 35.21
C SER A 295 17.24 -35.35 34.71
N ALA A 296 16.95 -36.14 33.66
CA ALA A 296 15.59 -36.68 33.41
C ALA A 296 15.59 -37.85 32.40
N ALA A 297 14.81 -38.88 32.73
CA ALA A 297 14.76 -40.21 32.14
C ALA A 297 14.22 -40.34 30.69
N GLY A 298 14.53 -41.47 30.05
CA GLY A 298 13.92 -41.94 28.80
C GLY A 298 14.65 -43.15 28.21
N GLU A 299 14.29 -44.36 28.63
CA GLU A 299 14.87 -45.60 28.08
C GLU A 299 14.50 -45.80 26.60
N GLY A 300 15.49 -46.20 25.80
CA GLY A 300 15.31 -46.50 24.38
C GLY A 300 16.52 -47.25 23.84
N SER A 301 16.49 -48.58 23.95
CA SER A 301 17.58 -49.47 23.53
C SER A 301 18.00 -49.21 22.08
N LEU A 302 19.22 -48.70 21.90
CA LEU A 302 19.95 -48.76 20.64
C LEU A 302 21.41 -49.11 20.94
N ASN A 303 21.88 -50.20 20.32
CA ASN A 303 23.26 -50.62 20.36
C ASN A 303 24.10 -49.58 19.60
N GLY A 304 24.67 -48.62 20.33
CA GLY A 304 25.31 -47.43 19.77
C GLY A 304 26.62 -47.74 19.07
N LYS A 305 26.56 -48.14 17.79
CA LYS A 305 27.69 -48.04 16.87
C LYS A 305 28.18 -46.59 16.88
N SER A 306 29.50 -46.38 16.98
CA SER A 306 30.08 -45.05 16.91
C SER A 306 29.76 -44.42 15.55
N ALA A 307 29.66 -43.09 15.47
CA ALA A 307 29.56 -42.40 14.18
C ALA A 307 30.73 -42.77 13.25
N VAL A 308 31.89 -43.11 13.83
CA VAL A 308 33.06 -43.64 13.11
C VAL A 308 32.81 -45.04 12.56
N ASP A 309 32.14 -45.93 13.31
CA ASP A 309 31.84 -47.29 12.85
C ASP A 309 30.83 -47.27 11.70
N CYS A 310 29.85 -46.37 11.72
CA CYS A 310 28.91 -46.18 10.61
C CYS A 310 29.61 -45.71 9.33
N ILE A 311 30.62 -44.83 9.45
CA ILE A 311 31.43 -44.38 8.31
C ILE A 311 32.31 -45.52 7.78
N ILE A 312 32.89 -46.34 8.66
CA ILE A 312 33.67 -47.52 8.26
C ILE A 312 32.78 -48.54 7.52
N GLU A 313 31.58 -48.81 8.04
CA GLU A 313 30.62 -49.73 7.41
C GLU A 313 30.21 -49.21 6.01
N GLN A 314 29.89 -47.92 5.88
CA GLN A 314 29.58 -47.28 4.59
C GLN A 314 30.74 -47.37 3.59
N VAL A 315 31.97 -47.01 3.98
CA VAL A 315 33.14 -47.06 3.07
C VAL A 315 33.47 -48.51 2.69
N THR A 316 33.21 -49.48 3.56
CA THR A 316 33.40 -50.91 3.25
C THR A 316 32.37 -51.38 2.21
N ASP A 317 31.12 -50.93 2.32
CA ASP A 317 30.06 -51.21 1.33
C ASP A 317 30.34 -50.51 -0.02
N GLU A 318 30.84 -49.26 -0.03
CA GLU A 318 31.22 -48.54 -1.25
C GLU A 318 32.36 -49.25 -2.01
N ILE A 319 33.37 -49.76 -1.29
CA ILE A 319 34.44 -50.60 -1.86
C ILE A 319 33.89 -51.92 -2.39
N ALA A 320 32.98 -52.58 -1.66
CA ALA A 320 32.38 -53.85 -2.08
C ALA A 320 31.46 -53.70 -3.31
N LEU A 321 30.85 -52.53 -3.50
CA LEU A 321 30.03 -52.19 -4.66
C LEU A 321 30.84 -51.67 -5.85
N GLY A 322 32.16 -51.47 -5.70
CA GLY A 322 33.07 -51.09 -6.78
C GLY A 322 32.85 -49.67 -7.33
N ILE A 323 32.25 -48.78 -6.52
CA ILE A 323 31.98 -47.40 -6.91
C ILE A 323 33.26 -46.58 -6.69
N GLY A 324 34.13 -46.55 -7.69
CA GLY A 324 35.26 -45.64 -7.74
C GLY A 324 34.83 -44.24 -8.19
N ASP A 325 35.53 -43.20 -7.73
CA ASP A 325 35.33 -41.83 -8.18
C ASP A 325 35.58 -41.73 -9.70
N GLU A 326 34.55 -41.41 -10.49
CA GLU A 326 34.73 -41.17 -11.92
C GLU A 326 35.45 -39.83 -12.17
N GLU A 327 36.63 -39.95 -12.77
CA GLU A 327 37.53 -38.85 -13.10
C GLU A 327 36.88 -37.98 -14.20
N ILE A 328 36.63 -36.70 -13.91
CA ILE A 328 35.96 -35.79 -14.84
C ILE A 328 36.93 -35.39 -15.97
N GLU A 329 36.85 -36.06 -17.11
CA GLU A 329 37.55 -35.68 -18.33
C GLU A 329 37.13 -34.27 -18.78
N SER A 330 38.08 -33.32 -18.78
CA SER A 330 37.88 -31.96 -19.29
C SER A 330 38.61 -31.74 -20.61
N GLU A 331 37.96 -32.06 -21.73
CA GLU A 331 38.46 -31.82 -23.09
C GLU A 331 37.56 -30.89 -23.91
N GLY A 332 38.15 -30.15 -24.86
CA GLY A 332 37.43 -29.43 -25.92
C GLY A 332 37.36 -27.90 -25.83
N LEU A 333 38.50 -27.21 -25.76
CA LEU A 333 38.59 -25.80 -26.17
C LEU A 333 38.73 -25.73 -27.71
N GLU A 334 37.81 -25.03 -28.38
CA GLU A 334 37.95 -24.64 -29.79
C GLU A 334 37.71 -23.13 -29.89
N GLU A 335 38.78 -22.36 -30.08
CA GLU A 335 38.70 -20.96 -30.49
C GLU A 335 38.44 -20.88 -32.00
N SER A 336 37.77 -19.82 -32.47
CA SER A 336 37.71 -19.51 -33.89
C SER A 336 37.64 -18.01 -34.13
N ASP A 337 38.83 -17.44 -34.29
CA ASP A 337 39.02 -16.13 -34.91
C ASP A 337 38.49 -16.12 -36.35
N SER A 338 37.97 -14.98 -36.77
CA SER A 338 37.75 -14.68 -38.20
C SER A 338 37.86 -13.18 -38.45
N ASP A 339 39.13 -12.76 -38.54
CA ASP A 339 39.54 -11.45 -39.02
C ASP A 339 39.18 -11.30 -40.52
N SER A 340 38.67 -10.15 -40.94
CA SER A 340 38.49 -9.83 -42.37
C SER A 340 38.51 -8.32 -42.59
N LYS A 341 39.56 -7.85 -43.26
CA LYS A 341 39.91 -6.43 -43.39
C LYS A 341 39.50 -5.82 -44.73
N SER A 342 39.24 -4.51 -44.66
CA SER A 342 39.47 -3.51 -45.73
C SER A 342 38.48 -3.51 -46.92
N SER A 343 38.24 -2.40 -47.62
CA SER A 343 38.99 -1.12 -47.71
C SER A 343 38.11 0.06 -48.21
N SER A 344 38.45 1.32 -47.83
CA SER A 344 38.33 2.61 -48.58
C SER A 344 36.96 3.03 -49.22
N SER A 345 36.51 4.29 -49.40
CA SER A 345 36.95 5.70 -49.19
C SER A 345 35.85 6.62 -49.81
N SER A 346 35.63 7.92 -49.54
CA SER A 346 36.12 8.93 -48.56
C SER A 346 35.39 10.28 -48.73
N SER A 347 35.41 11.15 -47.70
CA SER A 347 35.38 12.64 -47.79
C SER A 347 34.14 13.44 -48.25
N SER A 348 33.49 14.15 -47.30
CA SER A 348 33.26 15.63 -47.28
C SER A 348 32.24 15.97 -46.15
N SER A 349 32.35 16.95 -45.23
CA SER A 349 32.96 18.30 -45.15
C SER A 349 31.94 19.46 -45.21
N SER A 350 31.17 19.68 -44.12
CA SER A 350 30.47 20.96 -43.80
C SER A 350 30.05 20.95 -42.31
N ARG A 351 30.45 21.94 -41.47
CA ARG A 351 29.69 23.14 -41.04
C ARG A 351 28.30 22.83 -40.44
N THR A 352 27.81 23.38 -39.33
CA THR A 352 28.21 24.45 -38.37
C THR A 352 27.32 24.31 -37.11
N ASP A 353 27.52 24.92 -35.93
CA ASP A 353 28.45 25.97 -35.45
C ASP A 353 28.69 25.80 -33.92
N TYR A 354 29.38 26.74 -33.25
CA TYR A 354 29.61 26.74 -31.79
C TYR A 354 29.27 28.09 -31.14
N SER A 355 28.04 28.23 -30.62
CA SER A 355 27.59 29.45 -29.93
C SER A 355 28.30 29.67 -28.59
N LYS A 356 29.24 30.62 -28.52
CA LYS A 356 29.78 31.11 -27.24
C LYS A 356 29.86 32.64 -27.19
N ARG A 357 28.93 33.23 -26.44
CA ARG A 357 28.93 34.66 -26.08
C ARG A 357 30.28 35.05 -25.47
N ARG A 358 30.82 36.21 -25.85
CA ARG A 358 31.73 36.99 -25.02
C ARG A 358 31.36 38.46 -25.06
N GLN A 359 31.34 39.06 -23.87
CA GLN A 359 31.24 40.51 -23.67
C GLN A 359 32.62 41.13 -23.87
N GLU A 360 32.67 42.37 -24.36
CA GLU A 360 33.32 43.55 -23.77
C GLU A 360 33.47 44.64 -24.86
N LYS A 361 33.11 45.90 -24.56
CA LYS A 361 34.03 47.05 -24.44
C LYS A 361 35.10 47.09 -25.56
N LYS A 362 35.22 48.16 -26.33
CA LYS A 362 35.13 49.57 -25.90
C LYS A 362 34.82 50.48 -27.08
#